data_AF-A0A2N3W2W4-F1
#
_entry.id   AF-A0A2N3W2W4-F1
#
_cell.length_a   1.000
_cell.length_b   1.000
_cell.length_c   1.000
_cell.angle_alpha   90.00
_cell.angle_beta   90.00
_cell.angle_gamma   90.00
#
_symmetry.space_group_name_H-M   'P 1'
#
loop_
_entity.id
_entity.type
_entity.pdbx_description
1 polymer ?
#
loop_
_entity_poly.entity_id
_entity_poly.type
_entity_poly.pdbx_seq_one_letter_code
_entity_poly.pdbx_strand_id
1 'polypeptide(L)'
;MLAGAPARLVPAVGLSGAERLADTFDRITQDLRILAPDAVVLVGTRKHGNWTYKEATERISLISALMLSCAQQNVLYKELKTEQIGRVVGIPPASLGTFSHETIGLTQRPPYWNAGRGAAFAAALAYVTDGSEN
;
A
#
# COMPACT_ATOMS: atom_id res chain seq x y z
N MET A 1 16.01 0.18 -10.39
CA MET A 1 15.53 0.37 -8.99
C MET A 1 14.72 1.67 -8.97
N LEU A 2 13.47 1.68 -8.47
CA LEU A 2 12.75 2.95 -8.25
C LEU A 2 13.48 3.67 -7.11
N ALA A 3 14.32 4.65 -7.43
CA ALA A 3 15.10 5.40 -6.45
C ALA A 3 14.15 6.05 -5.43
N GLY A 4 14.41 5.86 -4.14
CA GLY A 4 13.60 6.45 -3.06
C GLY A 4 12.36 5.65 -2.64
N ALA A 5 11.99 4.54 -3.30
CA ALA A 5 10.84 3.75 -2.84
C ALA A 5 11.14 3.05 -1.50
N PRO A 6 10.22 3.09 -0.50
CA PRO A 6 10.47 2.51 0.81
C PRO A 6 10.68 0.99 0.70
N ALA A 7 11.48 0.48 1.63
CA ALA A 7 11.65 -0.96 1.78
C ALA A 7 10.31 -1.61 2.18
N ARG A 8 10.18 -2.91 1.95
CA ARG A 8 9.01 -3.64 2.45
C ARG A 8 9.03 -3.57 3.98
N LEU A 9 7.99 -2.98 4.57
CA LEU A 9 7.79 -3.07 6.01
C LEU A 9 7.42 -4.51 6.38
N VAL A 10 8.20 -5.06 7.29
CA VAL A 10 8.00 -6.39 7.88
C VAL A 10 7.79 -6.19 9.37
N PRO A 11 6.74 -6.78 9.98
CA PRO A 11 6.52 -6.68 11.42
C PRO A 11 7.76 -7.10 12.21
N ALA A 12 8.09 -6.35 13.27
CA ALA A 12 9.23 -6.67 14.13
C ALA A 12 9.07 -8.07 14.78
N VAL A 13 10.13 -8.87 14.68
CA VAL A 13 10.19 -10.20 15.32
C VAL A 13 10.38 -10.01 16.82
N GLY A 14 9.60 -10.73 17.63
CA GLY A 14 9.68 -10.68 19.09
C GLY A 14 8.72 -9.69 19.76
N LEU A 15 8.18 -8.69 19.04
CA LEU A 15 7.16 -7.77 19.59
C LEU A 15 5.76 -8.37 19.46
N SER A 16 4.88 -8.07 20.42
CA SER A 16 3.49 -8.57 20.44
C SER A 16 2.48 -7.46 20.69
N GLY A 17 1.23 -7.69 20.24
CA GLY A 17 0.09 -6.79 20.51
C GLY A 17 0.38 -5.31 20.25
N ALA A 18 0.28 -4.51 21.31
CA ALA A 18 0.46 -3.06 21.26
C ALA A 18 1.89 -2.61 20.90
N GLU A 19 2.93 -3.34 21.32
CA GLU A 19 4.32 -2.99 21.02
C GLU A 19 4.60 -3.08 19.52
N ARG A 20 4.08 -4.13 18.89
CA ARG A 20 4.19 -4.31 17.43
C ARG A 20 3.43 -3.23 16.67
N LEU A 21 2.27 -2.81 17.19
CA LEU A 21 1.49 -1.72 16.62
C LEU A 21 2.25 -0.39 16.70
N ALA A 22 2.84 -0.08 17.86
CA ALA A 22 3.65 1.11 18.08
C ALA A 22 4.88 1.14 17.16
N ASP A 23 5.65 0.04 17.09
CA ASP A 23 6.79 -0.08 16.16
C ASP A 23 6.37 0.16 14.70
N THR A 24 5.25 -0.43 14.29
CA THR A 24 4.74 -0.26 12.93
C THR A 24 4.38 1.21 12.67
N PHE A 25 3.69 1.84 13.63
CA PHE A 25 3.32 3.26 13.55
C PHE A 25 4.54 4.18 13.43
N ASP A 26 5.57 3.96 14.25
CA ASP A 26 6.79 4.77 14.25
C ASP A 26 7.54 4.65 12.91
N ARG A 27 7.64 3.42 12.38
CA ARG A 27 8.31 3.17 11.10
C ARG A 27 7.56 3.74 9.91
N ILE A 28 6.23 3.62 9.88
CA ILE A 28 5.41 4.27 8.85
C ILE A 28 5.57 5.79 8.96
N THR A 29 5.51 6.36 10.17
CA THR A 29 5.67 7.80 10.38
C THR A 29 7.05 8.28 9.90
N GLN A 30 8.11 7.51 10.15
CA GLN A 30 9.44 7.80 9.64
C GLN A 30 9.46 7.80 8.09
N ASP A 31 8.88 6.79 7.45
CA ASP A 31 8.80 6.72 5.99
C ASP A 31 8.01 7.92 5.42
N LEU A 32 6.88 8.30 6.02
CA LEU A 32 6.09 9.45 5.59
C LEU A 32 6.86 10.77 5.71
N ARG A 33 7.67 10.95 6.77
CA ARG A 33 8.51 12.15 6.92
C ARG A 33 9.62 12.23 5.88
N ILE A 34 10.24 11.10 5.55
CA ILE A 34 11.34 11.05 4.58
C ILE A 34 10.81 11.28 3.16
N LEU A 35 9.68 10.65 2.82
CA LEU A 35 9.11 10.71 1.48
C LEU A 35 8.25 11.96 1.25
N ALA A 36 7.70 12.54 2.33
CA ALA A 36 6.79 13.68 2.32
C ALA A 36 5.71 13.60 1.22
N PRO A 37 4.93 12.49 1.13
CA PRO A 37 3.94 12.34 0.08
C PRO A 37 2.71 13.22 0.34
N ASP A 38 2.08 13.71 -0.73
CA ASP A 38 0.79 14.43 -0.63
C ASP A 38 -0.36 13.49 -0.20
N ALA A 39 -0.26 12.22 -0.60
CA ALA A 39 -1.27 11.22 -0.31
C ALA A 39 -0.68 9.81 -0.16
N VAL A 40 -1.38 9.00 0.63
CA VAL A 40 -1.14 7.56 0.82
C VAL A 40 -2.38 6.81 0.37
N VAL A 41 -2.16 5.80 -0.48
CA VAL A 41 -3.23 4.99 -1.05
C VAL A 41 -3.18 3.57 -0.51
N LEU A 42 -4.26 3.12 0.13
CA LEU A 42 -4.46 1.73 0.50
C LEU A 42 -5.19 0.98 -0.62
N VAL A 43 -4.66 -0.18 -1.01
CA VAL A 43 -5.37 -1.11 -1.91
C VAL A 43 -6.42 -1.88 -1.13
N GLY A 44 -7.69 -1.62 -1.44
CA GLY A 44 -8.84 -2.33 -0.88
C GLY A 44 -8.79 -3.82 -1.22
N THR A 45 -9.02 -4.67 -0.23
CA THR A 45 -9.03 -6.13 -0.39
C THR A 45 -10.35 -6.63 -0.98
N ARG A 46 -10.30 -7.65 -1.85
CA ARG A 46 -11.48 -8.41 -2.32
C ARG A 46 -11.88 -9.55 -1.38
N LYS A 47 -10.96 -10.02 -0.54
CA LYS A 47 -11.17 -11.19 0.33
C LYS A 47 -11.82 -10.73 1.62
N HIS A 48 -13.14 -10.84 1.70
CA HIS A 48 -13.89 -10.62 2.93
C HIS A 48 -14.29 -11.93 3.65
N GLY A 49 -14.25 -13.09 2.98
CA GLY A 49 -14.92 -14.31 3.49
C GLY A 49 -14.08 -15.34 4.26
N ASN A 50 -12.75 -15.37 4.13
CA ASN A 50 -11.92 -16.50 4.59
C ASN A 50 -10.79 -16.12 5.56
N TRP A 51 -10.89 -14.98 6.26
CA TRP A 51 -9.86 -14.62 7.23
C TRP A 51 -10.11 -15.26 8.58
N THR A 52 -9.06 -15.80 9.17
CA THR A 52 -9.02 -16.10 10.59
C THR A 52 -9.06 -14.79 11.38
N TYR A 53 -9.56 -14.85 12.62
CA TYR A 53 -9.56 -13.69 13.52
C TYR A 53 -8.16 -13.05 13.63
N LYS A 54 -7.11 -13.89 13.74
CA LYS A 54 -5.72 -13.43 13.81
C LYS A 54 -5.31 -12.62 12.58
N GLU A 55 -5.62 -13.09 11.37
CA GLU A 55 -5.30 -12.37 10.12
C GLU A 55 -6.06 -11.04 10.02
N ALA A 56 -7.33 -11.04 10.43
CA ALA A 56 -8.15 -9.83 10.45
C ALA A 56 -7.60 -8.80 11.44
N THR A 57 -7.32 -9.21 12.69
CA THR A 57 -6.75 -8.33 13.72
C THR A 57 -5.40 -7.76 13.30
N GLU A 58 -4.51 -8.59 12.73
CA GLU A 58 -3.20 -8.14 12.26
C GLU A 58 -3.34 -7.08 11.16
N ARG A 59 -4.18 -7.34 10.14
CA ARG A 59 -4.38 -6.38 9.06
C ARG A 59 -5.02 -5.08 9.55
N ILE A 60 -6.06 -5.17 10.37
CA ILE A 60 -6.73 -3.97 10.94
C ILE A 60 -5.72 -3.15 11.73
N SER A 61 -4.88 -3.78 12.55
CA SER A 61 -3.83 -3.10 13.31
C SER A 61 -2.87 -2.34 12.40
N LEU A 62 -2.39 -2.97 11.31
CA LEU A 62 -1.51 -2.30 10.34
C LEU A 62 -2.20 -1.12 9.64
N ILE A 63 -3.47 -1.26 9.27
CA ILE A 63 -4.25 -0.18 8.65
C ILE A 63 -4.45 0.97 9.65
N SER A 64 -4.76 0.66 10.91
CA SER A 64 -4.90 1.67 11.97
C SER A 64 -3.60 2.44 12.19
N ALA A 65 -2.45 1.77 12.23
CA ALA A 65 -1.15 2.43 12.31
C ALA A 65 -0.91 3.37 11.12
N LEU A 66 -1.22 2.91 9.90
CA LEU A 66 -1.09 3.70 8.68
C LEU A 66 -1.96 4.95 8.71
N MET A 67 -3.26 4.79 9.01
CA MET A 67 -4.21 5.89 9.08
C MET A 67 -3.83 6.91 10.14
N LEU A 68 -3.41 6.46 11.32
CA LEU A 68 -2.95 7.34 12.38
C LEU A 68 -1.69 8.11 11.99
N SER A 69 -0.73 7.44 11.33
CA SER A 69 0.49 8.07 10.83
C SER A 69 0.16 9.16 9.80
N CYS A 70 -0.74 8.87 8.85
CA CYS A 70 -1.19 9.85 7.86
C CYS A 70 -1.84 11.07 8.52
N ALA A 71 -2.76 10.84 9.47
CA ALA A 71 -3.44 11.90 10.19
C ALA A 71 -2.47 12.79 10.97
N GLN A 72 -1.48 12.21 11.66
CA GLN A 72 -0.48 12.99 12.40
C GLN A 72 0.46 13.79 11.50
N GLN A 73 0.77 13.30 10.30
CA GLN A 73 1.63 13.98 9.34
C GLN A 73 0.84 14.90 8.39
N ASN A 74 -0.48 15.05 8.59
CA ASN A 74 -1.37 15.80 7.70
C ASN A 74 -1.28 15.35 6.22
N VAL A 75 -1.12 14.04 6.01
CA VAL A 75 -1.06 13.40 4.69
C VAL A 75 -2.43 12.84 4.34
N LEU A 76 -2.90 13.05 3.12
CA LEU A 76 -4.20 12.52 2.70
C LEU A 76 -4.17 11.00 2.67
N TYR A 77 -5.17 10.37 3.29
CA TYR A 77 -5.36 8.92 3.19
C TYR A 77 -6.54 8.59 2.27
N LYS A 78 -6.33 7.69 1.31
CA LYS A 78 -7.40 7.20 0.42
C LYS A 78 -7.34 5.68 0.28
N GLU A 79 -8.50 5.04 0.33
CA GLU A 79 -8.62 3.63 -0.05
C GLU A 79 -9.18 3.54 -1.47
N LEU A 80 -8.53 2.74 -2.32
CA LEU A 80 -9.01 2.47 -3.68
C LEU A 80 -9.34 0.98 -3.83
N LYS A 81 -10.54 0.70 -4.36
CA LYS A 81 -10.93 -0.67 -4.70
C LYS A 81 -10.16 -1.15 -5.93
N THR A 82 -9.84 -2.44 -5.97
CA THR A 82 -9.15 -3.08 -7.11
C THR A 82 -9.84 -2.84 -8.46
N GLU A 83 -11.17 -2.75 -8.48
CA GLU A 83 -11.97 -2.47 -9.65
C GLU A 83 -11.69 -1.07 -10.20
N GLN A 84 -11.63 -0.08 -9.30
CA GLN A 84 -11.32 1.30 -9.65
C GLN A 84 -9.88 1.40 -10.17
N ILE A 85 -8.92 0.81 -9.46
CA ILE A 85 -7.52 0.79 -9.88
C ILE A 85 -7.40 0.17 -11.27
N GLY A 86 -7.92 -1.04 -11.45
CA GLY A 86 -7.82 -1.78 -12.70
C GLY A 86 -8.45 -1.06 -13.90
N ARG A 87 -9.58 -0.38 -13.69
CA ARG A 87 -10.22 0.46 -14.72
C ARG A 87 -9.31 1.61 -15.15
N VAL A 88 -8.70 2.32 -14.21
CA VAL A 88 -7.86 3.50 -14.51
C VAL A 88 -6.57 3.11 -15.21
N VAL A 89 -5.92 2.01 -14.79
CA VAL A 89 -4.62 1.60 -15.34
C VAL A 89 -4.73 0.57 -16.48
N GLY A 90 -5.94 0.18 -16.89
CA GLY A 90 -6.17 -0.79 -17.95
C GLY A 90 -5.75 -2.24 -17.60
N ILE A 91 -5.70 -2.58 -16.31
CA ILE A 91 -5.32 -3.93 -15.84
C ILE A 91 -6.56 -4.64 -15.28
N PRO A 92 -6.85 -5.89 -15.69
CA PRO A 92 -7.92 -6.67 -15.09
C PRO A 92 -7.77 -6.69 -13.56
N PRO A 93 -8.81 -6.35 -12.79
CA PRO A 93 -8.66 -6.20 -11.34
C PRO A 93 -8.17 -7.46 -10.60
N ALA A 94 -8.46 -8.66 -11.13
CA ALA A 94 -7.95 -9.93 -10.60
C ALA A 94 -6.44 -10.12 -10.83
N SER A 95 -5.86 -9.42 -11.80
CA SER A 95 -4.46 -9.52 -12.20
C SER A 95 -3.56 -8.47 -11.53
N LEU A 96 -4.09 -7.57 -10.69
CA LEU A 96 -3.30 -6.52 -10.03
C LEU A 96 -2.15 -7.06 -9.16
N GLY A 97 -2.20 -8.31 -8.71
CA GLY A 97 -1.11 -8.96 -7.98
C GLY A 97 -0.04 -9.62 -8.85
N THR A 98 -0.31 -9.82 -10.15
CA THR A 98 0.47 -10.71 -11.02
C THR A 98 0.80 -10.11 -12.40
N PHE A 99 0.33 -8.91 -12.72
CA PHE A 99 0.57 -8.27 -14.01
C PHE A 99 2.06 -7.97 -14.25
N SER A 100 2.45 -7.89 -15.53
CA SER A 100 3.83 -7.57 -15.90
C SER A 100 4.15 -6.11 -15.60
N HIS A 101 5.30 -5.86 -14.97
CA HIS A 101 5.87 -4.53 -14.82
C HIS A 101 6.05 -3.77 -16.14
N GLU A 102 6.21 -4.48 -17.26
CA GLU A 102 6.30 -3.89 -18.60
C GLU A 102 4.98 -3.25 -19.04
N THR A 103 3.83 -3.74 -18.55
CA THR A 103 2.49 -3.22 -18.89
C THR A 103 2.30 -1.75 -18.47
N ILE A 104 3.11 -1.27 -17.52
CA ILE A 104 3.11 0.11 -17.04
C ILE A 104 4.41 0.85 -17.39
N GLY A 105 5.18 0.32 -18.36
CA GLY A 105 6.38 0.97 -18.88
C GLY A 105 7.67 0.79 -18.05
N LEU A 106 7.69 -0.09 -17.04
CA LEU A 106 8.93 -0.39 -16.32
C LEU A 106 9.78 -1.40 -17.10
N THR A 107 11.01 -1.04 -17.40
CA THR A 107 11.99 -1.89 -18.12
C THR A 107 12.70 -2.90 -17.24
N GLN A 108 12.68 -2.70 -15.92
CA GLN A 108 13.28 -3.61 -14.95
C GLN A 108 12.27 -3.97 -13.88
N ARG A 109 12.20 -5.25 -13.54
CA ARG A 109 11.31 -5.75 -12.49
C ARG A 109 11.73 -5.23 -11.12
N PRO A 110 10.90 -4.45 -10.41
CA PRO A 110 11.22 -4.02 -9.06
C PRO A 110 11.20 -5.20 -8.07
N PRO A 111 12.03 -5.17 -7.01
CA PRO A 111 11.94 -6.12 -5.91
C PRO A 111 10.52 -6.17 -5.33
N TYR A 112 10.05 -7.36 -4.95
CA TYR A 112 8.71 -7.58 -4.37
C TYR A 112 7.52 -7.24 -5.28
N TRP A 113 7.72 -7.19 -6.61
CA TRP A 113 6.66 -6.89 -7.59
C TRP A 113 5.37 -7.67 -7.33
N ASN A 114 5.46 -9.01 -7.26
CA ASN A 114 4.29 -9.89 -7.05
C ASN A 114 3.94 -10.06 -5.56
N ALA A 115 4.70 -9.45 -4.65
CA ALA A 115 4.46 -9.51 -3.20
C ALA A 115 3.77 -8.23 -2.68
N GLY A 116 3.05 -7.53 -3.57
CA GLY A 116 2.26 -6.34 -3.24
C GLY A 116 2.77 -5.04 -3.87
N ARG A 117 4.04 -4.96 -4.31
CA ARG A 117 4.59 -3.72 -4.88
C ARG A 117 3.94 -3.35 -6.20
N GLY A 118 3.63 -4.31 -7.06
CA GLY A 118 2.92 -4.06 -8.33
C GLY A 118 1.54 -3.45 -8.09
N ALA A 119 0.77 -4.03 -7.18
CA ALA A 119 -0.54 -3.51 -6.80
C ALA A 119 -0.45 -2.10 -6.17
N ALA A 120 0.54 -1.86 -5.30
CA ALA A 120 0.77 -0.54 -4.70
C ALA A 120 1.14 0.51 -5.76
N PHE A 121 2.00 0.15 -6.72
CA PHE A 121 2.36 1.04 -7.82
C PHE A 121 1.13 1.36 -8.69
N ALA A 122 0.36 0.35 -9.08
CA ALA A 122 -0.87 0.53 -9.85
C ALA A 122 -1.87 1.44 -9.11
N ALA A 123 -1.98 1.31 -7.79
CA ALA A 123 -2.86 2.16 -6.99
C ALA A 123 -2.39 3.61 -6.91
N ALA A 124 -1.08 3.83 -6.76
CA ALA A 124 -0.49 5.17 -6.81
C ALA A 124 -0.68 5.82 -8.19
N LEU A 125 -0.44 5.07 -9.27
CA LEU A 125 -0.68 5.53 -10.64
C LEU A 125 -2.15 5.87 -10.85
N ALA A 126 -3.07 4.99 -10.43
CA ALA A 126 -4.50 5.24 -10.53
C ALA A 126 -4.92 6.50 -9.77
N TYR A 127 -4.36 6.73 -8.58
CA TYR A 127 -4.64 7.92 -7.79
C TYR A 127 -4.18 9.21 -8.49
N VAL A 128 -2.98 9.22 -9.07
CA VAL A 128 -2.44 10.38 -9.79
C VAL A 128 -3.26 10.64 -11.05
N THR A 129 -3.59 9.61 -11.83
CA THR A 129 -4.38 9.75 -13.07
C THR A 129 -5.79 10.25 -12.79
N ASP A 130 -6.49 9.68 -11.81
CA ASP A 130 -7.86 10.07 -11.42
C ASP A 130 -7.89 11.46 -10.73
N GLY A 131 -6.79 11.86 -10.09
CA GLY A 131 -6.62 13.17 -9.46
C GLY A 131 -6.18 14.28 -10.42
N SER A 132 -5.75 13.95 -11.64
CA SER A 132 -5.36 14.92 -12.67
C SER A 132 -6.55 15.50 -13.45
N GLU A 133 -7.76 14.97 -13.21
CA GLU A 133 -9.00 15.40 -13.88
C GLU A 133 -9.84 16.38 -13.04
N ASN A 134 -9.32 16.90 -11.92
CA ASN A 134 -9.94 17.94 -11.09
C ASN A 134 -9.05 19.16 -10.91
#